data_AF-A0A7V3H6F5-F1
#
_entry.id   AF-A0A7V3H6F5-F1
#
_cell.length_a   1.000
_cell.length_b   1.000
_cell.length_c   1.000
_cell.angle_alpha   90.00
_cell.angle_beta   90.00
_cell.angle_gamma   90.00
#
_symmetry.space_group_name_H-M   'P 1'
#
loop_
_entity.id
_entity.type
_entity.pdbx_description
1 polymer ?
#
loop_
_entity_poly.entity_id
_entity_poly.type
_entity_poly.pdbx_seq_one_letter_code
_entity_poly.pdbx_strand_id
1 'polypeptide(L)'
;MNRAALEEFAALTERVQFLESQAADLKASVGSLRATIAEIERTIAGRFTATLEEVSGHFSRYWQRLFNGGEAQLYLQEVEGEPEPGVEIRLRIPGKRMVNLNLLSGGEKALGALAFLMALFSVRPSPFCLLDEVDAALDEPNVERFVGLLRELAAGTQTIIITHNPRTMEAADTLYGVTMEEPGVSKLVSVALAREPSARPAPVEA
;
A
#
# COMPACT_ATOMS: atom_id res chain seq x y z
N MET A 1 37.60 -61.69 -34.53
CA MET A 1 37.00 -60.62 -33.70
C MET A 1 36.54 -59.52 -34.64
N ASN A 2 35.27 -59.13 -34.61
CA ASN A 2 34.70 -58.16 -35.57
C ASN A 2 35.08 -56.72 -35.18
N ARG A 3 36.01 -56.09 -35.92
CA ARG A 3 36.52 -54.73 -35.63
C ARG A 3 35.43 -53.65 -35.63
N ALA A 4 34.44 -53.79 -36.51
CA ALA A 4 33.33 -52.85 -36.62
C ALA A 4 32.48 -52.80 -35.33
N ALA A 5 32.26 -53.95 -34.68
CA ALA A 5 31.51 -54.02 -33.43
C ALA A 5 32.25 -53.34 -32.25
N LEU A 6 33.58 -53.30 -32.32
CA LEU A 6 34.42 -52.70 -31.28
C LEU A 6 34.47 -51.16 -31.43
N GLU A 7 34.52 -50.68 -32.66
CA GLU A 7 34.41 -49.25 -33.01
C GLU A 7 33.01 -48.70 -32.68
N GLU A 8 31.95 -49.46 -32.99
CA GLU A 8 30.56 -49.10 -32.68
C GLU A 8 30.30 -49.06 -31.15
N PHE A 9 30.83 -50.03 -30.41
CA PHE A 9 30.76 -50.03 -28.95
C PHE A 9 31.46 -48.82 -28.32
N ALA A 10 32.64 -48.45 -28.83
CA ALA A 10 33.39 -47.29 -28.35
C ALA A 10 32.62 -45.99 -28.61
N ALA A 11 32.07 -45.81 -29.81
CA ALA A 11 31.26 -44.64 -30.17
C ALA A 11 29.98 -44.53 -29.34
N LEU A 12 29.30 -45.65 -29.08
CA LEU A 12 28.11 -45.67 -28.23
C LEU A 12 28.46 -45.32 -26.77
N THR A 13 29.57 -45.84 -26.25
CA THR A 13 30.05 -45.55 -24.89
C THR A 13 30.37 -44.06 -24.73
N GLU A 14 31.06 -43.45 -25.70
CA GLU A 14 31.36 -42.01 -25.71
C GLU A 14 30.06 -41.19 -25.72
N ARG A 15 29.06 -41.60 -26.52
CA ARG A 15 27.77 -40.93 -26.57
C ARG A 15 26.99 -41.02 -25.25
N VAL A 16 27.02 -42.18 -24.60
CA VAL A 16 26.40 -42.37 -23.28
C VAL A 16 27.07 -41.46 -22.25
N GLN A 17 28.41 -41.46 -22.18
CA GLN A 17 29.15 -40.61 -21.24
C GLN A 17 28.86 -39.11 -21.45
N PHE A 18 28.78 -38.66 -22.71
CA PHE A 18 28.40 -37.29 -23.03
C PHE A 18 26.97 -36.95 -22.59
N LEU A 19 26.00 -37.84 -22.81
CA LEU A 19 24.62 -37.60 -22.39
C LEU A 19 24.47 -37.63 -20.87
N GLU A 20 25.20 -38.51 -20.18
CA GLU A 20 25.25 -38.56 -18.72
C GLU A 20 25.82 -37.26 -18.12
N SER A 21 26.89 -36.71 -18.73
CA SER A 21 27.45 -35.44 -18.27
C SER A 21 26.48 -34.28 -18.49
N GLN A 22 25.83 -34.20 -19.66
CA GLN A 22 24.81 -33.18 -19.94
C GLN A 22 23.62 -33.29 -18.99
N ALA A 23 23.17 -34.51 -18.68
CA ALA A 23 22.09 -34.74 -17.73
C ALA A 23 22.48 -34.32 -16.31
N ALA A 24 23.73 -34.59 -15.89
CA ALA A 24 24.25 -34.15 -14.61
C ALA A 24 24.31 -32.63 -14.50
N ASP A 25 24.82 -31.95 -15.54
CA ASP A 25 24.90 -30.48 -15.62
C ASP A 25 23.52 -29.83 -15.57
N LEU A 26 22.55 -30.38 -16.30
CA LEU A 26 21.16 -29.91 -16.28
C LEU A 26 20.55 -30.09 -14.88
N LYS A 27 20.78 -31.24 -14.24
CA LYS A 27 20.27 -31.51 -12.88
C LYS A 27 20.88 -30.56 -11.85
N ALA A 28 22.17 -30.26 -11.97
CA ALA A 28 22.85 -29.27 -11.12
C ALA A 28 22.26 -27.87 -11.33
N SER A 29 22.03 -27.48 -12.59
CA SER A 29 21.43 -26.18 -12.94
C SER A 29 20.01 -26.03 -12.38
N VAL A 30 19.17 -27.07 -12.50
CA VAL A 30 17.83 -27.10 -11.89
C VAL A 30 17.90 -26.98 -10.37
N GLY A 31 18.87 -27.66 -9.74
CA GLY A 31 19.12 -27.54 -8.29
C GLY A 31 19.46 -26.12 -7.88
N SER A 32 20.36 -25.46 -8.62
CA SER A 32 20.74 -24.07 -8.37
C SER A 32 19.56 -23.12 -8.53
N LEU A 33 18.76 -23.25 -9.59
CA LEU A 33 17.59 -22.39 -9.81
C LEU A 33 16.56 -22.54 -8.69
N ARG A 34 16.32 -23.77 -8.20
CA ARG A 34 15.42 -24.00 -7.06
C ARG A 34 15.93 -23.37 -5.77
N ALA A 35 17.24 -23.42 -5.52
CA ALA A 35 17.83 -22.77 -4.36
C ALA A 35 17.65 -21.24 -4.43
N THR A 36 17.86 -20.65 -5.60
CA THR A 36 17.64 -19.20 -5.82
C THR A 36 16.19 -18.81 -5.62
N ILE A 37 15.23 -19.59 -6.15
CA ILE A 37 13.80 -19.34 -5.93
C ILE A 37 13.47 -19.35 -4.44
N ALA A 38 13.94 -20.35 -3.69
CA ALA A 38 13.71 -20.44 -2.25
C ALA A 38 14.36 -19.29 -1.44
N GLU A 39 15.45 -18.70 -1.94
CA GLU A 39 16.03 -17.49 -1.34
C GLU A 39 15.20 -16.24 -1.63
N ILE A 40 14.70 -16.10 -2.85
CA ILE A 40 13.79 -15.01 -3.24
C ILE A 40 12.51 -15.07 -2.41
N GLU A 41 11.88 -16.23 -2.28
CA GLU A 41 10.65 -16.43 -1.50
C GLU A 41 10.84 -16.01 -0.03
N ARG A 42 11.95 -16.43 0.60
CA ARG A 42 12.28 -16.01 1.97
C ARG A 42 12.46 -14.50 2.09
N THR A 43 13.09 -13.89 1.09
CA THR A 43 13.31 -12.43 1.06
C THR A 43 11.99 -11.68 0.90
N ILE A 44 11.10 -12.16 0.02
CA ILE A 44 9.77 -11.59 -0.19
C ILE A 44 8.95 -11.68 1.10
N ALA A 45 8.87 -12.87 1.71
CA ALA A 45 8.13 -13.09 2.95
C ALA A 45 8.62 -12.16 4.08
N GLY A 46 9.93 -12.08 4.29
CA GLY A 46 10.51 -11.19 5.31
C GLY A 46 10.20 -9.71 5.07
N ARG A 47 10.31 -9.25 3.81
CA ARG A 47 9.97 -7.86 3.46
C ARG A 47 8.49 -7.58 3.61
N PHE A 48 7.64 -8.53 3.25
CA PHE A 48 6.20 -8.41 3.38
C PHE A 48 5.80 -8.26 4.85
N THR A 49 6.25 -9.16 5.73
CA THR A 49 5.94 -9.11 7.17
C THR A 49 6.40 -7.80 7.79
N ALA A 50 7.64 -7.37 7.52
CA ALA A 50 8.15 -6.10 8.04
C ALA A 50 7.31 -4.90 7.56
N THR A 51 6.92 -4.88 6.28
CA THR A 51 6.06 -3.81 5.74
C THR A 51 4.67 -3.85 6.36
N LEU A 52 4.09 -5.04 6.55
CA LEU A 52 2.76 -5.19 7.14
C LEU A 52 2.73 -4.70 8.60
N GLU A 53 3.76 -5.01 9.39
CA GLU A 53 3.91 -4.52 10.76
C GLU A 53 4.01 -2.99 10.80
N GLU A 54 4.80 -2.40 9.91
CA GLU A 54 4.96 -0.95 9.79
C GLU A 54 3.63 -0.27 9.42
N VAL A 55 2.93 -0.78 8.40
CA VAL A 55 1.60 -0.30 8.00
C VAL A 55 0.61 -0.47 9.15
N SER A 56 0.62 -1.60 9.86
CA SER A 56 -0.27 -1.83 11.01
C SER A 56 -0.02 -0.82 12.14
N GLY A 57 1.24 -0.46 12.39
CA GLY A 57 1.60 0.58 13.36
C GLY A 57 1.06 1.96 12.98
N HIS A 58 1.27 2.38 11.73
CA HIS A 58 0.71 3.64 11.22
C HIS A 58 -0.82 3.62 11.23
N PHE A 59 -1.43 2.50 10.85
CA PHE A 59 -2.88 2.36 10.81
C PHE A 59 -3.50 2.48 12.19
N SER A 60 -2.90 1.84 13.21
CA SER A 60 -3.31 1.98 14.61
C SER A 60 -3.26 3.44 15.07
N ARG A 61 -2.17 4.16 14.74
CA ARG A 61 -2.01 5.58 15.09
C ARG A 61 -3.08 6.47 14.44
N TYR A 62 -3.34 6.30 13.14
CA TYR A 62 -4.37 7.05 12.43
C TYR A 62 -5.77 6.72 12.95
N TRP A 63 -6.05 5.45 13.21
CA TRP A 63 -7.31 5.01 13.79
C TRP A 63 -7.57 5.66 15.14
N GLN A 64 -6.62 5.60 16.06
CA GLN A 64 -6.76 6.22 17.39
C GLN A 64 -7.01 7.72 17.31
N ARG A 65 -6.39 8.40 16.36
CA ARG A 65 -6.62 9.83 16.14
C ARG A 65 -8.00 10.14 15.56
N LEU A 66 -8.48 9.34 14.61
CA LEU A 66 -9.80 9.53 14.00
C LEU A 66 -10.93 9.18 14.96
N PHE A 67 -10.78 8.14 15.78
CA PHE A 67 -11.86 7.63 16.65
C PHE A 67 -11.69 8.02 18.12
N ASN A 68 -10.73 8.90 18.44
CA ASN A 68 -10.36 9.31 19.80
C ASN A 68 -10.08 8.11 20.73
N GLY A 69 -9.37 7.11 20.20
CA GLY A 69 -9.04 5.86 20.86
C GLY A 69 -9.39 4.64 20.01
N GLY A 70 -9.50 3.48 20.65
CA GLY A 70 -9.72 2.22 19.96
C GLY A 70 -8.42 1.57 19.49
N GLU A 71 -8.55 0.60 18.60
CA GLU A 71 -7.44 -0.24 18.16
C GLU A 71 -7.68 -0.72 16.74
N ALA A 72 -6.66 -0.66 15.89
CA ALA A 72 -6.71 -1.16 14.54
C ALA A 72 -5.43 -1.95 14.26
N GLN A 73 -5.59 -3.18 13.77
CA GLN A 73 -4.50 -4.11 13.54
C GLN A 73 -4.71 -4.90 12.26
N LEU A 74 -3.60 -5.19 11.60
CA LEU A 74 -3.54 -6.03 10.41
C LEU A 74 -2.96 -7.38 10.80
N TYR A 75 -3.57 -8.45 10.29
CA TYR A 75 -3.15 -9.82 10.55
C TYR A 75 -2.97 -10.56 9.23
N LEU A 76 -1.95 -11.41 9.17
CA LEU A 76 -1.86 -12.44 8.13
C LEU A 76 -2.87 -13.53 8.44
N GLN A 77 -3.71 -13.85 7.47
CA GLN A 77 -4.71 -14.90 7.57
C GLN A 77 -4.47 -15.92 6.46
N GLU A 78 -4.18 -17.16 6.84
CA GLU A 78 -4.16 -18.28 5.90
C GLU A 78 -5.57 -18.48 5.31
N VAL A 79 -5.65 -18.52 3.97
CA VAL A 79 -6.92 -18.73 3.24
C VAL A 79 -6.87 -20.12 2.62
N GLU A 80 -7.85 -20.95 2.98
CA GLU A 80 -7.91 -22.33 2.50
C GLU A 80 -8.02 -22.39 0.97
N GLY A 81 -7.08 -23.08 0.33
CA GLY A 81 -7.02 -23.21 -1.13
C GLY A 81 -6.27 -22.09 -1.85
N GLU A 82 -5.79 -21.06 -1.15
CA GLU A 82 -4.93 -20.03 -1.74
C GLU A 82 -3.44 -20.32 -1.46
N PRO A 83 -2.55 -20.04 -2.43
CA PRO A 83 -1.11 -20.22 -2.26
C PRO A 83 -0.47 -19.14 -1.38
N GLU A 84 -1.13 -17.99 -1.20
CA GLU A 84 -0.64 -16.85 -0.44
C GLU A 84 -1.64 -16.49 0.66
N PRO A 85 -1.18 -16.06 1.85
CA PRO A 85 -2.08 -15.64 2.92
C PRO A 85 -2.73 -14.28 2.60
N GLY A 86 -3.98 -14.12 3.00
CA GLY A 86 -4.70 -12.85 2.94
C GLY A 86 -4.31 -11.91 4.09
N VAL A 87 -4.77 -10.65 3.99
CA VAL A 87 -4.65 -9.66 5.07
C VAL A 87 -6.01 -9.40 5.70
N GLU A 88 -6.15 -9.73 6.99
CA GLU A 88 -7.35 -9.46 7.77
C GLU A 88 -7.22 -8.13 8.53
N ILE A 89 -8.24 -7.28 8.42
CA ILE A 89 -8.32 -6.00 9.12
C ILE A 89 -9.27 -6.14 10.31
N ARG A 90 -8.74 -6.00 11.53
CA ARG A 90 -9.52 -6.02 12.76
C ARG A 90 -9.48 -4.69 13.48
N LEU A 91 -10.66 -4.22 13.88
CA LEU A 91 -10.89 -2.86 14.34
C LEU A 91 -11.70 -2.86 15.63
N ARG A 92 -11.39 -1.96 16.54
CA ARG A 92 -12.11 -1.72 17.77
C ARG A 92 -12.32 -0.22 17.93
N ILE A 93 -13.59 0.18 18.02
CA ILE A 93 -13.98 1.54 18.39
C ILE A 93 -14.07 1.60 19.92
N PRO A 94 -13.74 2.74 20.58
CA PRO A 94 -13.95 2.90 22.02
C PRO A 94 -15.34 2.44 22.46
N GLY A 95 -15.38 1.56 23.46
CA GLY A 95 -16.64 1.01 24.00
C GLY A 95 -17.31 -0.09 23.17
N LYS A 96 -16.77 -0.47 22.00
CA LYS A 96 -17.27 -1.60 21.18
C LYS A 96 -16.30 -2.79 21.23
N ARG A 97 -16.79 -3.96 20.81
CA ARG A 97 -15.96 -5.17 20.61
C ARG A 97 -15.13 -5.03 19.33
N MET A 98 -14.11 -5.86 19.22
CA MET A 98 -13.31 -5.97 17.99
C MET A 98 -14.18 -6.59 16.88
N VAL A 99 -14.19 -5.97 15.71
CA VAL A 99 -14.99 -6.34 14.56
C VAL A 99 -14.18 -6.18 13.27
N ASN A 100 -14.62 -6.86 12.22
CA ASN A 100 -14.07 -6.69 10.87
C ASN A 100 -14.57 -5.39 10.25
N LEU A 101 -13.79 -4.82 9.32
CA LEU A 101 -14.14 -3.59 8.60
C LEU A 101 -15.57 -3.64 8.00
N ASN A 102 -15.97 -4.79 7.48
CA ASN A 102 -17.29 -5.01 6.87
C ASN A 102 -18.48 -4.84 7.83
N LEU A 103 -18.26 -4.87 9.14
CA LEU A 103 -19.30 -4.77 10.17
C LEU A 103 -19.50 -3.34 10.70
N LEU A 104 -18.70 -2.38 10.23
CA LEU A 104 -18.84 -0.97 10.60
C LEU A 104 -19.98 -0.27 9.85
N SER A 105 -20.46 0.86 10.39
CA SER A 105 -21.40 1.74 9.68
C SER A 105 -20.74 2.40 8.45
N GLY A 106 -21.54 2.99 7.56
CA GLY A 106 -21.02 3.59 6.30
C GLY A 106 -19.93 4.65 6.51
N GLY A 107 -20.15 5.60 7.42
CA GLY A 107 -19.16 6.64 7.75
C GLY A 107 -17.93 6.08 8.49
N GLU A 108 -18.11 5.14 9.41
CA GLU A 108 -17.00 4.46 10.10
C GLU A 108 -16.14 3.65 9.11
N LYS A 109 -16.75 3.01 8.10
CA LYS A 109 -16.04 2.33 7.01
C LYS A 109 -15.22 3.29 6.17
N ALA A 110 -15.80 4.42 5.77
CA ALA A 110 -15.12 5.42 4.95
C ALA A 110 -13.87 5.96 5.67
N LEU A 111 -14.02 6.36 6.94
CA LEU A 111 -12.90 6.81 7.77
C LEU A 111 -11.86 5.71 8.03
N GLY A 112 -12.31 4.48 8.26
CA GLY A 112 -11.43 3.34 8.45
C GLY A 112 -10.59 3.04 7.21
N ALA A 113 -11.23 3.03 6.04
CA ALA A 113 -10.54 2.86 4.75
C ALA A 113 -9.55 4.00 4.51
N LEU A 114 -9.93 5.24 4.80
CA LEU A 114 -9.04 6.39 4.67
C LEU A 114 -7.82 6.28 5.60
N ALA A 115 -8.01 5.93 6.89
CA ALA A 115 -6.90 5.71 7.81
C ALA A 115 -5.94 4.64 7.31
N PHE A 116 -6.48 3.57 6.70
CA PHE A 116 -5.66 2.51 6.10
C PHE A 116 -4.87 3.03 4.90
N LEU A 117 -5.49 3.79 3.99
CA LEU A 117 -4.80 4.43 2.88
C LEU A 117 -3.68 5.37 3.34
N MET A 118 -3.95 6.19 4.37
CA MET A 118 -2.93 7.08 4.95
C MET A 118 -1.77 6.30 5.57
N ALA A 119 -2.06 5.16 6.21
CA ALA A 119 -1.02 4.28 6.75
C ALA A 119 -0.11 3.72 5.66
N LEU A 120 -0.69 3.29 4.52
CA LEU A 120 0.08 2.82 3.37
C LEU A 120 0.97 3.93 2.80
N PHE A 121 0.43 5.14 2.63
CA PHE A 121 1.20 6.29 2.13
C PHE A 121 2.32 6.70 3.08
N SER A 122 2.16 6.49 4.39
CA SER A 122 3.20 6.83 5.37
C SER A 122 4.42 5.92 5.31
N VAL A 123 4.23 4.65 4.92
CA VAL A 123 5.34 3.69 4.76
C VAL A 123 6.12 3.93 3.47
N ARG A 124 5.42 4.30 2.38
CA ARG A 124 6.05 4.70 1.12
C ARG A 124 5.44 6.00 0.62
N PRO A 125 5.97 7.16 1.04
CA PRO A 125 5.43 8.45 0.62
C PRO A 125 5.60 8.63 -0.88
N SER A 126 4.50 8.94 -1.56
CA SER A 126 4.50 9.37 -2.95
C SER A 126 4.82 10.87 -3.02
N PRO A 127 5.49 11.37 -4.08
CA PRO A 127 5.69 12.80 -4.25
C PRO A 127 4.38 13.58 -4.39
N PHE A 128 3.32 12.94 -4.90
CA PHE A 128 1.97 13.53 -4.96
C PHE A 128 0.87 12.50 -4.65
N CYS A 129 -0.28 13.00 -4.19
CA CYS A 129 -1.49 12.24 -3.90
C CYS A 129 -2.70 12.95 -4.53
N LEU A 130 -3.55 12.22 -5.24
CA LEU A 130 -4.82 12.71 -5.80
C LEU A 130 -5.98 12.01 -5.10
N LEU A 131 -6.89 12.78 -4.53
CA LEU A 131 -8.09 12.29 -3.85
C LEU A 131 -9.33 12.87 -4.54
N ASP A 132 -10.23 12.00 -4.99
CA ASP A 132 -11.45 12.39 -5.71
C ASP A 132 -12.68 12.04 -4.88
N GLU A 133 -13.42 13.08 -4.45
CA GLU A 133 -14.68 13.01 -3.66
C GLU A 133 -14.65 12.05 -2.46
N VAL A 134 -13.48 11.86 -1.85
CA VAL A 134 -13.29 10.91 -0.74
C VAL A 134 -14.06 11.28 0.53
N ASP A 135 -14.53 12.53 0.63
CA ASP A 135 -15.30 13.07 1.74
C ASP A 135 -16.82 13.09 1.50
N ALA A 136 -17.31 12.61 0.35
CA ALA A 136 -18.74 12.63 0.00
C ALA A 136 -19.61 11.81 0.98
N ALA A 137 -19.05 10.79 1.61
CA ALA A 137 -19.76 9.92 2.57
C ALA A 137 -19.54 10.33 4.05
N LEU A 138 -18.82 11.42 4.31
CA LEU A 138 -18.48 11.86 5.66
C LEU A 138 -19.49 12.90 6.17
N ASP A 139 -19.89 12.76 7.43
CA ASP A 139 -20.63 13.80 8.14
C ASP A 139 -19.69 14.90 8.65
N GLU A 140 -20.25 16.02 9.11
CA GLU A 140 -19.47 17.22 9.43
C GLU A 140 -18.36 16.99 10.48
N PRO A 141 -18.58 16.24 11.59
CA PRO A 141 -17.50 15.92 12.53
C PRO A 141 -16.37 15.07 11.92
N ASN A 142 -16.70 14.16 11.01
CA ASN A 142 -15.70 13.30 10.39
C ASN A 142 -14.93 14.01 9.26
N VAL A 143 -15.55 14.99 8.60
CA VAL A 143 -14.86 15.88 7.66
C VAL A 143 -13.78 16.71 8.37
N GLU A 144 -14.03 17.19 9.58
CA GLU A 144 -13.01 17.93 10.35
C GLU A 144 -11.80 17.06 10.68
N ARG A 145 -12.04 15.80 11.07
CA ARG A 145 -10.99 14.81 11.31
C ARG A 145 -10.21 14.49 10.04
N PHE A 146 -10.91 14.34 8.92
CA PHE A 146 -10.32 14.14 7.60
C PHE A 146 -9.39 15.30 7.21
N VAL A 147 -9.85 16.55 7.37
CA VAL A 147 -9.03 17.75 7.15
C VAL A 147 -7.75 17.74 8.00
N GLY A 148 -7.85 17.28 9.24
CA GLY A 148 -6.69 17.11 10.11
C GLY A 148 -5.65 16.12 9.57
N LEU A 149 -6.09 15.03 8.92
CA LEU A 149 -5.21 14.07 8.26
C LEU A 149 -4.58 14.63 6.98
N LEU A 150 -5.37 15.32 6.17
CA LEU A 150 -4.89 15.95 4.93
C LEU A 150 -3.76 16.95 5.19
N ARG A 151 -3.85 17.72 6.27
CA ARG A 151 -2.78 18.66 6.68
C ARG A 151 -1.49 17.95 7.05
N GLU A 152 -1.56 16.77 7.67
CA GLU A 152 -0.38 15.97 7.99
C GLU A 152 0.24 15.37 6.72
N LEU A 153 -0.60 14.86 5.80
CA LEU A 153 -0.14 14.34 4.52
C LEU A 153 0.53 15.44 3.67
N ALA A 154 -0.08 16.62 3.63
CA ALA A 154 0.40 17.78 2.89
C ALA A 154 1.77 18.30 3.38
N ALA A 155 2.20 17.93 4.59
CA ALA A 155 3.52 18.32 5.10
C ALA A 155 4.68 17.61 4.39
N GLY A 156 4.44 16.41 3.84
CA GLY A 156 5.45 15.61 3.15
C GLY A 156 5.14 15.31 1.68
N THR A 157 3.88 15.43 1.26
CA THR A 157 3.39 15.01 -0.06
C THR A 157 2.49 16.07 -0.67
N GLN A 158 2.69 16.41 -1.95
CA GLN A 158 1.78 17.31 -2.65
C GLN A 158 0.40 16.66 -2.78
N THR A 159 -0.61 17.24 -2.14
CA THR A 159 -1.95 16.64 -2.10
C THR A 159 -2.91 17.48 -2.94
N ILE A 160 -3.53 16.84 -3.93
CA ILE A 160 -4.56 17.41 -4.82
C ILE A 160 -5.88 16.74 -4.45
N ILE A 161 -6.91 17.55 -4.20
CA ILE A 161 -8.22 17.05 -3.76
C ILE A 161 -9.29 17.65 -4.65
N ILE A 162 -10.15 16.78 -5.15
CA ILE A 162 -11.37 17.14 -5.85
C ILE A 162 -12.52 16.91 -4.87
N THR A 163 -13.24 17.96 -4.54
CA THR A 163 -14.34 17.93 -3.56
C THR A 163 -15.29 19.10 -3.79
N HIS A 164 -16.54 18.92 -3.35
CA HIS A 164 -17.52 19.98 -3.22
C HIS A 164 -17.79 20.36 -1.76
N ASN A 165 -17.06 19.78 -0.80
CA ASN A 165 -17.27 20.02 0.63
C ASN A 165 -16.62 21.35 1.07
N PRO A 166 -17.41 22.33 1.57
CA PRO A 166 -16.89 23.63 1.97
C PRO A 166 -15.76 23.56 3.00
N ARG A 167 -15.85 22.65 3.98
CA ARG A 167 -14.84 22.51 5.04
C ARG A 167 -13.51 21.99 4.51
N THR A 168 -13.55 21.06 3.56
CA THR A 168 -12.34 20.55 2.90
C THR A 168 -11.72 21.63 2.01
N MET A 169 -12.55 22.40 1.29
CA MET A 169 -12.10 23.55 0.49
C MET A 169 -11.43 24.63 1.35
N GLU A 170 -12.00 24.96 2.51
CA GLU A 170 -11.42 25.93 3.47
C GLU A 170 -10.04 25.52 3.99
N ALA A 171 -9.71 24.23 3.98
CA ALA A 171 -8.43 23.73 4.47
C ALA A 171 -7.28 23.85 3.45
N ALA A 172 -7.61 24.02 2.16
CA ALA A 172 -6.66 24.04 1.06
C ALA A 172 -5.79 25.31 1.05
N ASP A 173 -4.59 25.20 0.49
CA ASP A 173 -3.71 26.36 0.26
C ASP A 173 -4.10 27.13 -1.02
N THR A 174 -4.63 26.43 -2.02
CA THR A 174 -5.05 27.00 -3.30
C THR A 174 -6.27 26.24 -3.80
N LEU A 175 -7.29 26.98 -4.23
CA LEU A 175 -8.49 26.45 -4.85
C LEU A 175 -8.41 26.62 -6.36
N TYR A 176 -8.73 25.54 -7.08
CA TYR A 176 -8.92 25.53 -8.52
C TYR A 176 -10.39 25.24 -8.80
N GLY A 177 -11.13 26.23 -9.29
CA GLY A 177 -12.49 26.08 -9.74
C GLY A 177 -12.54 25.75 -11.23
N VAL A 178 -13.35 24.77 -11.60
CA VAL A 178 -13.64 24.46 -13.01
C VAL A 178 -15.05 25.00 -13.32
N THR A 179 -15.14 25.90 -14.29
CA THR A 179 -16.40 26.49 -14.76
C THR A 179 -16.68 26.10 -16.20
N MET A 180 -17.94 26.17 -16.62
CA MET A 180 -18.37 25.90 -17.98
C MET A 180 -19.22 27.08 -18.46
N GLU A 181 -18.57 28.09 -19.04
CA GLU A 181 -19.23 29.28 -19.61
C GLU A 181 -19.94 28.94 -20.92
N GLU A 182 -19.34 28.07 -21.72
CA GLU A 182 -19.89 27.54 -22.97
C GLU A 182 -20.11 26.03 -22.83
N PRO A 183 -21.22 25.46 -23.35
CA PRO A 183 -21.49 24.03 -23.24
C PRO A 183 -20.35 23.19 -23.82
N GLY A 184 -19.77 22.34 -22.98
CA GLY A 184 -18.68 21.43 -23.38
C GLY A 184 -17.28 22.04 -23.36
N VAL A 185 -17.12 23.30 -22.95
CA VAL A 185 -15.81 23.95 -22.80
C VAL A 185 -15.55 24.27 -21.33
N SER A 186 -14.65 23.51 -20.71
CA SER A 186 -14.20 23.75 -19.33
C SER A 186 -13.16 24.87 -19.27
N LYS A 187 -13.33 25.78 -18.31
CA LYS A 187 -12.40 26.88 -18.03
C LYS A 187 -11.94 26.80 -16.58
N LEU A 188 -10.65 27.02 -16.37
CA LEU A 188 -10.03 26.96 -15.03
C LEU A 188 -9.94 28.36 -14.43
N VAL A 189 -10.37 28.50 -13.17
CA VAL A 189 -10.13 29.68 -12.33
C VAL A 189 -9.37 29.26 -11.08
N SER A 190 -8.45 30.08 -10.59
CA SER A 190 -7.64 29.76 -9.42
C SER A 190 -7.65 30.88 -8.39
N VAL A 191 -7.74 30.52 -7.11
CA VAL A 191 -7.68 31.44 -5.98
C VAL A 191 -6.70 30.88 -4.95
N ALA A 192 -5.67 31.65 -4.59
CA ALA A 192 -4.81 31.33 -3.46
C ALA A 192 -5.51 31.75 -2.16
N LEU A 193 -5.69 30.80 -1.25
CA LEU A 193 -6.26 31.09 0.07
C LEU A 193 -5.12 31.57 0.97
N ALA A 194 -5.04 32.88 1.20
CA ALA A 194 -4.03 33.44 2.10
C ALA A 194 -4.24 32.88 3.51
N ARG A 195 -3.30 32.05 3.99
CA ARG A 195 -3.25 31.64 5.40
C ARG A 195 -2.76 32.81 6.24
N GLU A 196 -3.49 33.17 7.30
CA GLU A 196 -2.87 33.86 8.43
C GLU A 196 -1.74 32.96 8.96
N PRO A 197 -0.51 33.48 9.13
CA PRO A 197 0.62 32.65 9.54
C PRO A 197 0.41 32.18 10.98
N SER A 198 0.02 30.92 11.17
CA SER A 198 0.13 30.26 12.47
C SER A 198 1.62 30.07 12.77
N ALA A 199 2.04 30.56 13.93
CA ALA A 199 3.43 30.61 14.35
C ALA A 199 4.07 29.22 14.27
N ARG A 200 5.10 29.08 13.42
CA ARG A 200 6.05 27.96 13.52
C ARG A 200 6.68 28.02 14.92
N PRO A 201 6.66 26.94 15.73
CA PRO A 201 7.47 26.91 16.93
C PRO A 201 8.95 27.01 16.50
N ALA A 202 9.67 27.92 17.17
CA ALA A 202 11.08 28.17 16.92
C ALA A 202 11.91 26.88 17.08
N PRO A 203 12.99 26.70 16.29
CA PRO A 203 13.89 25.58 16.51
C PRO A 203 14.53 25.71 17.90
N VAL A 204 14.50 24.61 18.64
CA VAL A 204 15.23 24.48 19.91
C VAL A 204 16.71 24.39 19.54
N GLU A 205 17.45 25.48 19.78
CA GLU A 205 18.91 25.47 19.74
C GLU A 205 19.44 24.56 20.86
N ALA A 206 20.42 23.72 20.50
CA ALA A 206 21.26 22.97 21.43
C ALA A 206 22.58 23.72 21.65
#